data_AF-A0A060BL38-F1
#
_entry.id   AF-A0A060BL38-F1
#
_cell.length_a   1.000
_cell.length_b   1.000
_cell.length_c   1.000
_cell.angle_alpha   90.00
_cell.angle_beta   90.00
_cell.angle_gamma   90.00
#
_symmetry.space_group_name_H-M   'P 1'
#
loop_
_entity.id
_entity.type
_entity.pdbx_description
1 polymer ?
#
loop_
_entity_poly.entity_id
_entity_poly.type
_entity_poly.pdbx_seq_one_letter_code
_entity_poly.pdbx_strand_id
1 'polypeptide(L)' 'QRAANLSAVLAQRWHDPVMAAAEEFRINTPARLSAFIAQVGHESQGFSRLSESLYTPMQSVWRVSSQ' A
#
# COMPACT_ATOMS: atom_id res chain seq x y z
N GLN A 1 -4.42 16.31 8.55
CA GLN A 1 -3.45 15.81 7.55
C GLN A 1 -4.17 14.83 6.64
N ARG A 2 -4.03 14.91 5.32
CA ARG A 2 -4.71 14.02 4.36
C ARG A 2 -4.03 12.64 4.42
N ALA A 3 -4.75 11.59 4.82
CA ALA A 3 -4.16 10.32 5.26
C ALA A 3 -3.35 9.55 4.19
N ALA A 4 -3.59 9.75 2.89
CA ALA A 4 -2.84 9.07 1.83
C ALA A 4 -2.66 9.87 0.53
N ASN A 5 -3.04 11.16 0.50
CA ASN A 5 -3.00 12.01 -0.70
C ASN A 5 -3.50 11.33 -2.00
N LEU A 6 -4.62 10.61 -1.90
CA LEU A 6 -5.19 9.83 -2.99
C LEU A 6 -5.93 10.73 -4.00
N SER A 7 -5.94 10.32 -5.27
CA SER A 7 -6.87 10.89 -6.25
C SER A 7 -8.32 10.54 -5.87
N ALA A 8 -9.29 11.37 -6.27
CA ALA A 8 -10.70 11.16 -5.95
C ALA A 8 -11.22 9.78 -6.45
N VAL A 9 -10.74 9.33 -7.60
CA VAL A 9 -11.09 8.02 -8.18
C VAL A 9 -10.56 6.87 -7.32
N LEU A 10 -9.32 6.96 -6.84
CA LEU A 10 -8.75 5.94 -5.96
C LEU A 10 -9.42 5.94 -4.59
N ALA A 11 -9.73 7.11 -4.04
CA ALA A 11 -10.48 7.23 -2.80
C ALA A 11 -11.85 6.54 -2.91
N GLN A 12 -12.59 6.78 -3.99
CA GLN A 12 -13.91 6.15 -4.21
C GLN A 12 -13.79 4.63 -4.37
N ARG A 13 -12.78 4.13 -5.08
CA ARG A 13 -12.55 2.69 -5.28
C ARG A 13 -12.24 1.97 -3.97
N TRP A 14 -11.44 2.59 -3.11
CA TRP A 14 -10.88 1.93 -1.93
C TRP A 14 -11.63 2.23 -0.64
N HIS A 15 -12.56 3.20 -0.63
CA HIS A 15 -13.34 3.57 0.55
C HIS A 15 -14.06 2.37 1.18
N ASP A 16 -14.94 1.71 0.43
CA ASP A 16 -15.78 0.62 0.96
C ASP A 16 -14.97 -0.58 1.45
N PRO A 17 -13.98 -1.14 0.70
CA PRO A 17 -13.19 -2.26 1.19
C PRO A 17 -12.30 -1.90 2.39
N VAL A 18 -11.76 -0.67 2.45
CA VAL A 18 -10.96 -0.22 3.60
C VAL A 18 -11.83 -0.08 4.85
N MET A 19 -13.05 0.45 4.71
CA MET A 19 -13.98 0.59 5.83
C MET A 19 -14.51 -0.77 6.31
N ALA A 20 -14.78 -1.70 5.39
CA ALA A 20 -15.18 -3.07 5.73
C ALA A 20 -14.08 -3.79 6.54
N ALA A 21 -12.82 -3.71 6.09
CA ALA A 21 -11.69 -4.29 6.82
C ALA A 21 -11.47 -3.58 8.18
N ALA A 22 -11.62 -2.25 8.23
CA ALA A 22 -11.48 -1.52 9.48
C ALA A 22 -12.54 -1.95 10.51
N GLU A 23 -13.77 -2.21 10.09
CA GLU A 23 -14.82 -2.73 10.97
C GLU A 23 -14.51 -4.16 11.43
N GLU A 24 -14.19 -5.06 10.49
CA GLU A 24 -13.89 -6.48 10.76
C GLU A 24 -12.76 -6.66 11.78
N PHE A 25 -11.66 -5.93 11.60
CA PHE A 25 -10.48 -6.01 12.48
C PHE A 25 -10.50 -4.97 13.61
N ARG A 26 -11.62 -4.27 13.79
CA ARG A 26 -11.83 -3.24 14.80
C ARG A 26 -10.72 -2.20 14.80
N ILE A 27 -10.29 -1.74 13.63
CA ILE A 27 -9.36 -0.63 13.40
C ILE A 27 -10.14 0.70 13.52
N ASN A 28 -10.74 0.92 14.68
CA ASN A 28 -11.82 1.89 14.88
C ASN A 28 -11.43 3.15 15.67
N THR A 29 -10.15 3.31 16.01
CA THR A 29 -9.64 4.60 16.55
C THR A 29 -9.06 5.43 15.41
N PRO A 30 -9.21 6.77 15.42
CA PRO A 30 -8.63 7.64 14.38
C PRO A 30 -7.14 7.43 14.15
N ALA A 31 -6.37 7.18 15.22
CA ALA A 31 -4.93 6.92 15.13
C ALA A 31 -4.62 5.60 14.41
N ARG A 32 -5.29 4.51 14.77
CA ARG A 32 -5.11 3.20 14.11
C ARG A 32 -5.56 3.22 12.65
N LEU A 33 -6.68 3.88 12.34
CA LEU A 33 -7.16 4.00 10.96
C LEU A 33 -6.17 4.81 10.10
N SER A 34 -5.63 5.90 10.64
CA SER A 34 -4.62 6.71 9.96
C SER A 34 -3.33 5.93 9.71
N ALA A 35 -2.83 5.19 10.71
CA ALA A 35 -1.65 4.36 10.58
C ALA A 35 -1.84 3.24 9.54
N PHE A 36 -3.01 2.57 9.57
CA PHE A 36 -3.37 1.54 8.61
C PHE A 36 -3.40 2.06 7.17
N ILE A 37 -4.13 3.17 6.93
CA ILE A 37 -4.22 3.79 5.61
C ILE A 37 -2.85 4.25 5.11
N ALA A 38 -2.01 4.82 5.98
CA ALA A 38 -0.67 5.27 5.64
C ALA A 38 0.22 4.09 5.21
N GLN A 39 0.22 2.99 5.97
CA GLN A 39 1.03 1.82 5.63
C GLN A 39 0.55 1.15 4.34
N VAL A 40 -0.76 0.90 4.21
CA VAL A 40 -1.32 0.33 2.99
C VAL A 40 -1.00 1.22 1.78
N GLY A 41 -1.11 2.54 1.93
CA GLY A 41 -0.70 3.49 0.90
C GLY A 41 0.78 3.41 0.54
N HIS A 42 1.67 3.24 1.51
CA HIS A 42 3.11 3.08 1.26
C HIS A 42 3.41 1.81 0.46
N GLU A 43 2.93 0.66 0.92
CA GLU A 43 3.22 -0.65 0.32
C GLU A 43 2.60 -0.84 -1.07
N SER A 44 1.47 -0.16 -1.34
CA SER A 44 0.72 -0.27 -2.60
C SER A 44 1.05 0.84 -3.61
N GLN A 45 2.10 1.64 -3.37
CA GLN A 45 2.45 2.82 -4.19
C GLN A 45 1.24 3.76 -4.37
N GLY A 46 0.59 4.11 -3.27
CA GLY A 46 -0.59 4.97 -3.26
C GLY A 46 -1.85 4.28 -3.80
N PHE A 47 -2.09 3.02 -3.41
CA PHE A 47 -3.25 2.21 -3.81
C PHE A 47 -3.37 1.96 -5.32
N SER A 48 -2.25 2.06 -6.04
CA SER A 48 -2.17 1.85 -7.49
C SER A 48 -1.76 0.43 -7.86
N ARG A 49 -1.19 -0.32 -6.91
CA ARG A 49 -0.55 -1.61 -7.15
C ARG A 49 -1.08 -2.70 -6.22
N LEU A 50 -1.38 -3.88 -6.79
CA LEU A 50 -1.90 -5.06 -6.06
C LEU A 50 -1.01 -6.30 -6.15
N SER A 51 0.04 -6.26 -6.96
CA SER A 51 0.99 -7.35 -7.13
C SER A 51 2.40 -6.79 -7.13
N GLU A 52 3.33 -7.49 -6.49
CA GLU A 52 4.76 -7.21 -6.60
C GLU A 52 5.24 -7.28 -8.07
N SER A 53 6.34 -6.59 -8.40
CA SER A 53 7.09 -6.80 -9.65
C SER A 53 8.49 -7.14 -9.24
N LEU A 54 8.85 -8.40 -9.47
CA LEU A 54 10.19 -8.89 -9.37
C LEU A 54 10.87 -8.71 -10.73
N TYR A 55 11.03 -7.46 -11.19
CA TYR A 55 11.91 -7.21 -12.34
C TYR A 55 13.35 -7.15 -11.84
N THR A 56 13.95 -8.33 -11.65
CA THR A 56 15.38 -8.45 -11.42
C THR A 56 16.04 -8.68 -12.77
N PRO A 57 16.70 -7.69 -13.40
CA PRO A 57 17.50 -7.98 -14.58
C PRO A 57 18.60 -8.95 -14.16
N MET A 58 18.64 -10.11 -14.81
CA MET A 58 19.57 -11.22 -14.53
C MET A 58 21.05 -10.80 -14.52
N GLN A 59 21.39 -9.63 -15.06
CA GLN A 59 22.73 -9.05 -15.06
C GLN A 59 23.19 -8.52 -13.68
N SER A 60 22.30 -8.33 -12.72
CA SER A 60 22.63 -7.84 -11.37
C SER A 60 23.05 -8.95 -10.40
N VAL A 61 22.56 -10.18 -10.61
CA VAL A 61 22.80 -11.31 -9.71
C VAL A 61 24.21 -11.87 -9.86
N TRP A 62 24.80 -11.83 -11.05
CA TRP A 62 26.11 -12.44 -11.31
C TRP A 62 27.32 -11.53 -11.05
N ARG A 63 27.14 -10.22 -10.84
CA ARG A 63 28.28 -9.30 -10.61
C ARG A 63 28.87 -9.43 -9.20
N VAL A 64 28.11 -9.93 -8.23
CA VAL A 64 28.56 -10.06 -6.84
C VAL A 64 29.30 -11.39 -6.58
N SER A 65 29.20 -12.36 -7.49
CA SER A 65 29.80 -13.69 -7.34
C SER A 65 31.15 -13.88 -8.06
N SER A 66 31.73 -12.81 -8.62
CA SER A 66 32.99 -12.85 -9.40
C SER A 66 34.04 -11.83 -8.93
N GLN A 67 33.96 -11.36 -7.68
CA GLN A 67 35.07 -10.65 -7.02
C GLN A 67 35.56 -11.44 -5.82
#